data_AF-A0A929K3R9-F1
#
_entry.id   AF-A0A929K3R9-F1
#
_cell.length_a   1.000
_cell.length_b   1.000
_cell.length_c   1.000
_cell.angle_alpha   90.00
_cell.angle_beta   90.00
_cell.angle_gamma   90.00
#
_symmetry.space_group_name_H-M   'P 1'
#
loop_
_entity.id
_entity.type
_entity.pdbx_description
1 polymer ?
#
loop_
_entity_poly.entity_id
_entity_poly.type
_entity_poly.pdbx_seq_one_letter_code
_entity_poly.pdbx_strand_id
1 'polypeptide(L)'
;GYADTIASRLRGMKTTQLRKFFDSIRTIKVKLKEGGWDAAKPEFYLLKPKIAHARGRNLIPEEFYKFLKVCMMKVDIGDDNENKKENFEKMVEFLEAVVAYHRYYNPRG
;
A
#
# COMPACT_ATOMS: atom_id res chain seq x y z
N GLY A 1 7.53 -1.93 -18.42
CA GLY A 1 6.23 -1.27 -18.16
C GLY A 1 6.27 -0.43 -16.89
N TYR A 2 5.23 0.34 -16.56
CA TYR A 2 5.18 1.21 -15.36
C TYR A 2 5.51 0.43 -14.05
N ALA A 3 5.21 -0.87 -14.03
CA ALA A 3 5.57 -1.82 -12.98
C ALA A 3 7.09 -2.06 -12.82
N ASP A 4 7.88 -2.08 -13.91
CA ASP A 4 9.35 -2.26 -13.86
C ASP A 4 10.05 -1.09 -13.18
N THR A 5 9.61 0.13 -13.50
CA THR A 5 10.19 1.35 -12.92
C THR A 5 9.93 1.42 -11.42
N ILE A 6 8.77 0.94 -10.96
CA ILE A 6 8.42 0.88 -9.54
C ILE A 6 9.21 -0.23 -8.86
N ALA A 7 9.30 -1.43 -9.44
CA ALA A 7 10.11 -2.53 -8.89
C ALA A 7 11.59 -2.14 -8.73
N SER A 8 12.15 -1.42 -9.70
CA SER A 8 13.51 -0.85 -9.63
C SER A 8 13.69 0.15 -8.48
N ARG A 9 12.66 0.95 -8.16
CA ARG A 9 12.67 1.94 -7.07
C ARG A 9 12.47 1.33 -5.69
N LEU A 10 12.06 0.07 -5.61
CA LEU A 10 11.87 -0.67 -4.35
C LEU A 10 13.07 -1.52 -3.94
N ARG A 11 14.18 -1.47 -4.69
CA ARG A 11 15.43 -2.24 -4.42
C ARG A 11 15.99 -2.10 -3.00
N GLY A 12 15.63 -1.04 -2.26
CA GLY A 12 16.08 -0.81 -0.89
C GLY A 12 15.27 -1.53 0.21
N MET A 13 14.21 -2.27 -0.11
CA MET A 13 13.33 -2.88 0.88
C MET A 13 13.39 -4.41 0.84
N LYS A 14 13.53 -5.06 2.01
CA LYS A 14 13.51 -6.53 2.07
C LYS A 14 12.11 -7.04 1.70
N THR A 15 12.04 -8.14 0.95
CA THR A 15 10.78 -8.80 0.57
C THR A 15 9.90 -9.11 1.78
N THR A 16 10.50 -9.49 2.90
CA THR A 16 9.80 -9.76 4.17
C THR A 16 9.15 -8.51 4.78
N GLN A 17 9.80 -7.36 4.71
CA GLN A 17 9.24 -6.09 5.19
C GLN A 17 8.10 -5.63 4.28
N LEU A 18 8.27 -5.77 2.96
CA LEU A 18 7.20 -5.51 2.00
C LEU A 18 6.01 -6.38 2.36
N ARG A 19 6.16 -7.71 2.35
CA ARG A 19 5.08 -8.66 2.67
C ARG A 19 4.27 -8.26 3.91
N LYS A 20 4.94 -8.03 5.05
CA LYS A 20 4.28 -7.63 6.31
C LYS A 20 3.45 -6.35 6.18
N PHE A 21 3.93 -5.38 5.42
CA PHE A 21 3.21 -4.14 5.18
C PHE A 21 1.96 -4.37 4.31
N PHE A 22 2.09 -5.10 3.20
CA PHE A 22 0.95 -5.42 2.33
C PHE A 22 -0.07 -6.33 3.02
N ASP A 23 0.37 -7.24 3.90
CA ASP A 23 -0.52 -8.05 4.73
C ASP A 23 -1.40 -7.16 5.63
N SER A 24 -0.83 -6.09 6.19
CA SER A 24 -1.58 -5.11 7.00
C SER A 24 -2.66 -4.39 6.17
N ILE A 25 -2.36 -4.06 4.91
CA ILE A 25 -3.32 -3.46 3.98
C ILE A 25 -4.42 -4.46 3.61
N ARG A 26 -4.07 -5.75 3.46
CA ARG A 26 -5.05 -6.81 3.20
C ARG A 26 -6.04 -6.97 4.34
N THR A 27 -5.60 -6.81 5.60
CA THR A 27 -6.52 -6.79 6.76
C THR A 27 -7.55 -5.66 6.65
N ILE A 28 -7.15 -4.48 6.16
CA ILE A 28 -8.08 -3.37 5.92
C ILE A 28 -9.07 -3.71 4.80
N LYS A 29 -8.63 -4.41 3.73
CA LYS A 29 -9.52 -4.91 2.67
C LYS A 29 -10.56 -5.91 3.19
N VAL A 30 -10.21 -6.73 4.18
CA VAL A 30 -11.19 -7.62 4.84
C VAL A 30 -12.26 -6.79 5.55
N LYS A 31 -11.87 -5.78 6.33
CA LYS A 31 -12.81 -4.88 7.01
C LYS A 31 -13.69 -4.10 6.04
N LEU A 32 -13.12 -3.68 4.92
CA LEU A 32 -13.87 -3.04 3.84
C LEU A 32 -14.97 -3.96 3.30
N LYS A 33 -14.68 -5.26 3.13
CA LYS A 33 -15.67 -6.23 2.65
C LYS A 33 -16.77 -6.52 3.67
N GLU A 34 -16.44 -6.52 4.96
CA GLU A 34 -17.38 -6.84 6.03
C GLU A 34 -18.28 -5.66 6.42
N GLY A 35 -17.75 -4.44 6.43
CA GLY A 35 -18.44 -3.26 6.97
C GLY A 35 -18.35 -2.01 6.10
N GLY A 36 -17.91 -2.14 4.84
CA GLY A 36 -17.81 -1.01 3.91
C GLY A 36 -16.72 -0.01 4.28
N TRP A 37 -16.75 1.16 3.62
CA TRP A 37 -15.73 2.20 3.80
C TRP A 37 -15.66 2.72 5.23
N ASP A 38 -16.78 2.82 5.94
CA ASP A 38 -16.81 3.32 7.31
C ASP A 38 -16.08 2.41 8.31
N ALA A 39 -16.06 1.10 8.07
CA ALA A 39 -15.27 0.16 8.86
C ALA A 39 -13.77 0.24 8.52
N ALA A 40 -13.43 0.46 7.25
CA ALA A 40 -12.05 0.48 6.77
C ALA A 40 -11.33 1.83 6.99
N LYS A 41 -12.07 2.95 6.91
CA LYS A 41 -11.53 4.33 6.94
C LYS A 41 -10.62 4.62 8.13
N PRO A 42 -10.89 4.19 9.39
CA PRO A 42 -10.04 4.57 10.51
C PRO A 42 -8.65 3.95 10.38
N GLU A 43 -8.57 2.68 10.00
CA GLU A 43 -7.31 1.99 9.79
C GLU A 43 -6.58 2.46 8.54
N PHE A 44 -7.31 2.78 7.48
CA PHE A 44 -6.75 3.39 6.29
C PHE A 44 -6.05 4.71 6.63
N TYR A 45 -6.71 5.63 7.33
CA TYR A 45 -6.09 6.90 7.70
C TYR A 45 -4.94 6.73 8.70
N LEU A 46 -5.00 5.72 9.58
CA LEU A 46 -3.88 5.37 10.47
C LEU A 46 -2.64 4.87 9.72
N LEU A 47 -2.75 4.44 8.46
CA LEU A 47 -1.56 4.12 7.67
C LEU A 47 -0.67 5.36 7.49
N LYS A 48 -1.24 6.58 7.33
CA LYS A 48 -0.46 7.83 7.11
C LYS A 48 0.59 8.08 8.22
N PRO A 49 0.22 8.14 9.51
CA PRO A 49 1.21 8.29 10.58
C PRO A 49 2.11 7.06 10.72
N LYS A 50 1.62 5.84 10.49
CA LYS A 50 2.45 4.61 10.56
C LYS A 50 3.59 4.62 9.53
N ILE A 51 3.30 4.99 8.27
CA ILE A 51 4.32 5.07 7.22
C ILE A 51 5.28 6.24 7.45
N ALA A 52 4.80 7.37 7.96
CA ALA A 52 5.64 8.51 8.32
C ALA A 52 6.61 8.15 9.46
N HIS A 53 6.12 7.47 10.49
CA HIS A 53 6.95 6.97 11.58
C HIS A 53 7.97 5.94 11.09
N ALA A 54 7.55 4.96 10.29
CA ALA A 54 8.46 3.97 9.70
C ALA A 54 9.55 4.64 8.86
N ARG A 55 9.20 5.69 8.11
CA ARG A 55 10.17 6.48 7.35
C ARG A 55 11.13 7.24 8.26
N GLY A 56 10.64 7.93 9.29
CA GLY A 56 11.47 8.66 10.25
C GLY A 56 12.44 7.75 11.03
N ARG A 57 12.12 6.46 11.16
CA ARG A 57 12.98 5.43 11.75
C ARG A 57 13.89 4.73 10.73
N ASN A 58 13.92 5.19 9.47
CA ASN A 58 14.66 4.56 8.36
C ASN A 58 14.31 3.07 8.16
N LEU A 59 13.10 2.65 8.52
CA LEU A 59 12.63 1.26 8.33
C LEU A 59 12.14 1.01 6.90
N ILE A 60 11.83 2.07 6.17
CA ILE A 60 11.42 2.04 4.77
C ILE A 60 12.19 3.08 3.94
N PRO A 61 12.47 2.79 2.66
CA PRO A 61 13.04 3.77 1.72
C PRO A 61 12.12 4.98 1.50
N GLU A 62 12.72 6.12 1.14
CA GLU A 62 11.98 7.34 0.77
C GLU A 62 11.04 7.10 -0.41
N GLU A 63 11.52 6.37 -1.40
CA GLU A 63 10.79 6.04 -2.62
C GLU A 63 9.53 5.24 -2.31
N PHE A 64 9.61 4.29 -1.38
CA PHE A 64 8.46 3.51 -0.94
C PHE A 64 7.46 4.37 -0.17
N TYR A 65 7.95 5.25 0.72
CA TYR A 65 7.10 6.20 1.44
C TYR A 65 6.35 7.12 0.46
N LYS A 66 7.04 7.74 -0.50
CA LYS A 66 6.44 8.59 -1.53
C LYS A 66 5.43 7.82 -2.38
N PHE A 67 5.76 6.61 -2.80
CA PHE A 67 4.89 5.73 -3.55
C PHE A 67 3.57 5.47 -2.81
N LEU A 68 3.64 5.05 -1.54
CA LEU A 68 2.45 4.80 -0.72
C LEU A 68 1.63 6.06 -0.50
N LYS A 69 2.27 7.20 -0.24
CA LYS A 69 1.59 8.47 -0.07
C LYS A 69 0.76 8.84 -1.31
N VAL A 70 1.32 8.65 -2.51
CA VAL A 70 0.59 8.87 -3.77
C VAL A 70 -0.59 7.91 -3.92
N CYS A 71 -0.39 6.62 -3.65
CA CYS A 71 -1.49 5.63 -3.70
C CYS A 71 -2.63 6.01 -2.76
N MET A 72 -2.30 6.38 -1.51
CA MET A 72 -3.29 6.80 -0.52
C MET A 72 -4.02 8.09 -0.92
N MET A 73 -3.33 9.06 -1.51
CA MET A 73 -3.97 10.28 -2.02
C MET A 73 -4.97 9.99 -3.14
N LYS A 74 -4.75 8.94 -3.94
CA LYS A 74 -5.70 8.53 -4.99
C LYS A 74 -6.96 7.90 -4.42
N VAL A 75 -6.90 7.27 -3.25
CA VAL A 75 -8.09 6.77 -2.53
C VAL A 75 -8.96 7.91 -2.03
N ASP A 76 -8.34 9.02 -1.61
CA ASP A 76 -9.04 10.21 -1.11
C ASP A 76 -9.77 11.01 -2.22
N ILE A 77 -9.67 10.61 -3.49
CA ILE A 77 -10.40 11.25 -4.60
C ILE A 77 -11.84 10.73 -4.62
N GLY A 78 -12.81 11.65 -4.56
CA GLY A 78 -14.24 11.34 -4.55
C GLY A 78 -14.90 11.69 -3.21
N ASP A 79 -16.16 12.12 -3.26
CA ASP A 79 -16.85 12.67 -2.09
C ASP A 79 -17.61 11.60 -1.29
N ASP A 80 -18.10 10.55 -1.95
CA ASP A 80 -18.88 9.48 -1.32
C ASP A 80 -18.05 8.25 -0.91
N ASN A 81 -18.67 7.41 -0.10
CA ASN A 81 -18.07 6.20 0.45
C ASN A 81 -17.88 5.09 -0.60
N GLU A 82 -18.65 5.08 -1.68
CA GLU A 82 -18.61 4.05 -2.71
C GLU A 82 -17.40 4.24 -3.62
N ASN A 83 -17.17 5.48 -4.05
CA ASN A 83 -15.95 5.89 -4.75
C ASN A 83 -14.69 5.59 -3.93
N LYS A 84 -14.69 5.90 -2.62
CA LYS A 84 -13.54 5.61 -1.75
C LYS A 84 -13.29 4.11 -1.58
N LYS A 85 -14.37 3.32 -1.45
CA LYS A 85 -14.30 1.86 -1.42
C LYS A 85 -13.65 1.33 -2.69
N GLU A 86 -14.14 1.71 -3.86
CA GLU A 86 -13.56 1.27 -5.14
C GLU A 86 -12.11 1.70 -5.31
N ASN A 87 -11.79 2.95 -4.97
CA ASN A 87 -10.43 3.47 -5.11
C ASN A 87 -9.47 2.74 -4.15
N PHE A 88 -9.92 2.39 -2.95
CA PHE A 88 -9.13 1.56 -2.04
C PHE A 88 -8.93 0.15 -2.60
N GLU A 89 -9.97 -0.49 -3.15
CA GLU A 89 -9.85 -1.81 -3.78
C GLU A 89 -8.83 -1.81 -4.93
N LYS A 90 -8.92 -0.81 -5.82
CA LYS A 90 -7.95 -0.58 -6.92
C LYS A 90 -6.53 -0.36 -6.38
N MET A 91 -6.39 0.41 -5.30
CA MET A 91 -5.10 0.58 -4.62
C MET A 91 -4.54 -0.76 -4.14
N VAL A 92 -5.34 -1.60 -3.47
CA VAL A 92 -4.87 -2.90 -2.96
C VAL A 92 -4.43 -3.82 -4.09
N GLU A 93 -5.20 -3.91 -5.18
CA GLU A 93 -4.85 -4.75 -6.33
C GLU A 93 -3.54 -4.31 -7.00
N PHE A 94 -3.37 -2.99 -7.18
CA PHE A 94 -2.14 -2.43 -7.71
C PHE A 94 -0.93 -2.74 -6.81
N LEU A 95 -1.14 -2.63 -5.50
CA LEU A 95 -0.16 -2.95 -4.49
C LEU A 95 0.23 -4.44 -4.50
N GLU A 96 -0.74 -5.35 -4.62
CA GLU A 96 -0.49 -6.79 -4.77
C GLU A 96 0.31 -7.11 -6.04
N ALA A 97 -0.01 -6.46 -7.16
CA ALA A 97 0.75 -6.61 -8.40
C ALA A 97 2.22 -6.18 -8.21
N VAL A 98 2.47 -5.04 -7.55
CA VAL A 98 3.84 -4.58 -7.25
C VAL A 98 4.61 -5.60 -6.41
N VAL A 99 3.99 -6.21 -5.41
CA VAL A 99 4.63 -7.28 -4.61
C VAL A 99 4.93 -8.51 -5.45
N ALA A 100 4.00 -8.91 -6.33
CA ALA A 100 4.18 -10.06 -7.21
C ALA A 100 5.37 -9.85 -8.16
N TYR A 101 5.45 -8.69 -8.82
CA TYR A 101 6.60 -8.33 -9.65
C TYR A 101 7.89 -8.23 -8.84
N HIS A 102 7.86 -7.64 -7.64
CA HIS A 102 9.03 -7.56 -6.78
C HIS A 102 9.56 -8.95 -6.40
N ARG A 103 8.67 -9.91 -6.08
CA ARG A 103 9.06 -11.31 -5.79
C ARG A 103 9.63 -12.00 -7.02
N TYR A 104 9.02 -11.79 -8.19
CA TYR A 104 9.49 -12.36 -9.46
C TYR A 104 10.95 -11.95 -9.77
N TYR A 105 11.29 -10.67 -9.57
CA TYR A 105 12.66 -10.18 -9.77
C TYR A 105 13.60 -10.41 -8.57
N ASN A 106 13.08 -10.75 -7.38
CA ASN A 106 13.88 -11.00 -6.16
C ASN A 106 13.52 -12.35 -5.49
N PRO A 107 13.78 -13.50 -6.14
CA PRO A 107 13.34 -14.81 -5.65
C PRO A 107 14.06 -15.32 -4.39
N ARG A 108 15.16 -14.66 -3.94
CA ARG A 108 16.00 -15.09 -2.81
C ARG A 108 16.02 -14.11 -1.61
N GLY A 109 15.12 -13.12 -1.56
CA GLY A 109 15.07 -12.07 -0.51
C GLY A 109 13.98 -12.24 0.54
#